data_AF-A0A938BNG8-F1
#
_entry.id   AF-A0A938BNG8-F1
#
_cell.length_a   1.000
_cell.length_b   1.000
_cell.length_c   1.000
_cell.angle_alpha   90.00
_cell.angle_beta   90.00
_cell.angle_gamma   90.00
#
_symmetry.space_group_name_H-M   'P 1'
#
loop_
_entity.id
_entity.type
_entity.pdbx_description
1 polymer ?
#
loop_
_entity_poly.entity_id
_entity_poly.type
_entity_poly.pdbx_seq_one_letter_code
_entity_poly.pdbx_strand_id
1 'polypeptide(L)'
;MAAPRAPEGAPAGRSRRRRRWGGDRGARAARRLALAAALWLILPGGAPAPPGAAPGGGQPEAPLVHRIRFEGVEQLSEKRLRGTMRLRQKAWWRPFQRSHFYGTDQLERDLERVLSLYRGEGFVLARIEGVAVRHLSRELVDLEVRVREGPRAYLRSVSVGDAPPEVEAEARGALEARPGQPLREAQLQLDELRLQRLCEEEGYALAEVTQEQRFRADSVDVVFWVAAGPRVRVGQIDI
;
A
#
# COMPACT_ATOMS: atom_id res chain seq x y z
N MET A 1 48.37 -54.34 -3.15
CA MET A 1 47.68 -55.53 -2.58
C MET A 1 47.41 -55.22 -1.12
N ALA A 2 46.22 -55.22 -0.55
CA ALA A 2 44.86 -55.45 -1.01
C ALA A 2 43.93 -54.65 -0.07
N ALA A 3 42.89 -54.02 -0.63
CA ALA A 3 41.68 -53.68 0.10
C ALA A 3 40.69 -54.87 -0.05
N PRO A 4 39.43 -54.84 0.41
CA PRO A 4 38.76 -54.13 1.52
C PRO A 4 37.93 -55.12 2.38
N ARG A 5 37.20 -54.63 3.40
CA ARG A 5 35.81 -55.07 3.73
C ARG A 5 35.21 -54.24 4.87
N ALA A 6 34.16 -53.49 4.56
CA ALA A 6 33.00 -53.31 5.44
C ALA A 6 32.07 -54.54 5.25
N PRO A 7 31.07 -54.83 6.12
CA PRO A 7 29.87 -53.98 6.17
C PRO A 7 29.12 -53.92 7.53
N GLU A 8 28.08 -53.08 7.50
CA GLU A 8 26.78 -53.26 8.16
C GLU A 8 26.57 -52.91 9.63
N GLY A 9 25.67 -51.96 9.83
CA GLY A 9 25.11 -51.55 11.10
C GLY A 9 24.08 -50.42 10.94
N ALA A 10 23.05 -50.62 10.10
CA ALA A 10 21.77 -49.93 10.24
C ALA A 10 20.95 -50.69 11.32
N PRO A 11 20.02 -50.06 12.06
CA PRO A 11 18.70 -49.81 11.47
C PRO A 11 17.91 -48.60 12.04
N ALA A 12 16.74 -48.42 11.41
CA ALA A 12 15.53 -47.73 11.86
C ALA A 12 15.57 -46.19 11.80
N GLY A 13 14.87 -45.53 10.88
CA GLY A 13 13.50 -45.80 10.49
C GLY A 13 12.55 -44.90 11.30
N ARG A 14 12.29 -43.68 10.80
CA ARG A 14 11.08 -42.94 11.14
C ARG A 14 10.51 -42.30 9.89
N SER A 15 9.54 -43.02 9.36
CA SER A 15 8.55 -42.52 8.43
C SER A 15 7.58 -41.57 9.16
N ARG A 16 6.93 -40.72 8.34
CA ARG A 16 5.70 -39.95 8.63
C ARG A 16 5.85 -38.74 9.55
N ARG A 17 5.65 -37.55 8.98
CA ARG A 17 4.30 -36.97 8.86
C ARG A 17 4.34 -35.67 8.04
N ARG A 18 3.70 -35.72 6.87
CA ARG A 18 3.08 -34.55 6.25
C ARG A 18 2.18 -33.88 7.30
N ARG A 19 2.51 -32.66 7.72
CA ARG A 19 1.55 -31.81 8.44
C ARG A 19 0.76 -31.02 7.40
N ARG A 20 -0.39 -31.59 7.07
CA ARG A 20 -1.54 -30.95 6.47
C ARG A 20 -1.99 -29.85 7.44
N TRP A 21 -1.79 -28.59 7.10
CA TRP A 21 -2.39 -27.48 7.83
C TRP A 21 -3.81 -27.29 7.30
N GLY A 22 -4.75 -27.96 7.96
CA GLY A 22 -6.18 -27.74 7.82
C GLY A 22 -6.73 -27.67 9.23
N GLY A 23 -7.30 -26.52 9.58
CA GLY A 23 -7.79 -26.24 10.91
C GLY A 23 -8.54 -24.92 10.91
N ASP A 24 -9.82 -25.03 10.57
CA ASP A 24 -10.86 -24.03 10.79
C ASP A 24 -10.68 -23.35 12.14
N ARG A 25 -10.64 -22.02 12.10
CA ARG A 25 -11.04 -21.18 13.23
C ARG A 25 -12.17 -20.29 12.79
N GLY A 26 -13.36 -20.75 13.13
CA GLY A 26 -14.41 -19.99 13.77
C GLY A 26 -14.59 -18.54 13.34
N ALA A 27 -15.67 -18.33 12.60
CA ALA A 27 -16.48 -17.13 12.62
C ALA A 27 -16.40 -16.33 13.94
N ARG A 28 -16.28 -15.01 13.84
CA ARG A 28 -17.19 -14.05 14.48
C ARG A 28 -16.89 -12.59 14.09
N ALA A 29 -17.99 -11.86 13.91
CA ALA A 29 -18.17 -10.41 13.96
C ALA A 29 -17.87 -9.58 12.70
N ALA A 30 -18.80 -9.69 11.75
CA ALA A 30 -19.20 -8.55 10.91
C ALA A 30 -19.61 -7.37 11.80
N ARG A 31 -18.96 -6.21 11.63
CA ARG A 31 -19.46 -4.92 12.10
C ARG A 31 -19.96 -4.14 10.89
N ARG A 32 -21.21 -4.44 10.50
CA ARG A 32 -22.01 -3.53 9.69
C ARG A 32 -22.35 -2.33 10.57
N LEU A 33 -21.78 -1.17 10.30
CA LEU A 33 -22.29 0.10 10.81
C LEU A 33 -23.66 0.30 10.17
N ALA A 34 -24.70 -0.04 10.90
CA ALA A 34 -26.07 0.33 10.59
C ALA A 34 -26.22 1.83 10.81
N LEU A 35 -26.28 2.60 9.72
CA LEU A 35 -26.86 3.93 9.80
C LEU A 35 -28.37 3.74 9.97
N ALA A 36 -28.86 4.19 11.12
CA ALA A 36 -30.27 4.17 11.47
C ALA A 36 -31.08 5.03 10.47
N ALA A 37 -31.81 4.37 9.58
CA ALA A 37 -32.96 4.97 8.92
C ALA A 37 -34.12 4.92 9.92
N ALA A 38 -34.54 6.08 10.42
CA ALA A 38 -35.72 6.18 11.26
C ALA A 38 -36.97 5.80 10.46
N LEU A 39 -37.58 4.68 10.83
CA LEU A 39 -38.83 4.16 10.31
C LEU A 39 -39.99 4.99 10.85
N TRP A 40 -40.82 5.54 9.96
CA TRP A 40 -42.06 6.22 10.28
C TRP A 40 -43.04 5.26 10.95
N LEU A 41 -43.48 5.61 12.16
CA LEU A 41 -44.53 4.89 12.88
C LEU A 41 -45.90 5.25 12.32
N ILE A 42 -46.68 4.22 12.04
CA ILE A 42 -48.03 4.24 11.46
C ILE A 42 -49.02 4.86 12.46
N LEU A 43 -49.72 5.91 12.05
CA LEU A 43 -50.97 6.39 12.67
C LEU A 43 -52.02 6.54 11.54
N PRO A 44 -53.21 5.93 11.64
CA PRO A 44 -54.28 6.13 10.67
C PRO A 44 -55.07 7.38 11.06
N GLY A 45 -54.83 8.49 10.38
CA GLY A 45 -55.58 9.73 10.64
C GLY A 45 -54.92 10.91 9.94
N GLY A 46 -55.47 11.28 8.78
CA GLY A 46 -54.95 12.33 7.93
C GLY A 46 -54.98 13.72 8.57
N ALA A 47 -53.90 14.46 8.36
CA ALA A 47 -53.95 15.91 8.22
C ALA A 47 -53.63 16.22 6.75
N PRO A 48 -54.38 17.11 6.07
CA PRO A 48 -54.03 17.51 4.71
C PRO A 48 -52.70 18.26 4.74
N ALA A 49 -51.76 17.82 3.90
CA ALA A 49 -50.51 18.54 3.66
C ALA A 49 -50.81 19.96 3.13
N PRO A 50 -50.03 20.99 3.51
CA PRO A 50 -50.20 22.32 2.95
C PRO A 50 -50.01 22.29 1.43
N PRO A 51 -50.87 22.94 0.62
CA PRO A 51 -50.73 22.96 -0.82
C PRO A 51 -49.46 23.75 -1.18
N GLY A 52 -48.44 23.04 -1.68
CA GLY A 52 -47.17 23.64 -2.09
C GLY A 52 -45.95 22.70 -2.11
N ALA A 53 -46.04 21.50 -1.53
CA ALA A 53 -44.96 20.52 -1.61
C ALA A 53 -44.98 19.79 -2.96
N ALA A 54 -44.23 20.31 -3.93
CA ALA A 54 -43.98 19.64 -5.21
C ALA A 54 -43.33 18.25 -4.99
N PRO A 55 -43.63 17.23 -5.83
CA PRO A 55 -42.96 15.94 -5.79
C PRO A 55 -41.59 16.04 -6.46
N GLY A 56 -40.63 16.63 -5.76
CA GLY A 56 -39.21 16.60 -6.13
C GLY A 56 -38.54 15.34 -5.57
N GLY A 57 -38.87 14.18 -6.13
CA GLY A 57 -38.22 12.91 -5.81
C GLY A 57 -36.79 12.86 -6.36
N GLY A 58 -35.88 13.63 -5.78
CA GLY A 58 -34.45 13.41 -5.91
C GLY A 58 -33.95 12.74 -4.63
N GLN A 59 -33.18 11.65 -4.74
CA GLN A 59 -32.32 11.23 -3.63
C GLN A 59 -31.53 12.47 -3.16
N PRO A 60 -31.27 12.67 -1.85
CA PRO A 60 -30.46 13.79 -1.42
C PRO A 60 -29.15 13.74 -2.20
N GLU A 61 -28.93 14.73 -3.05
CA GLU A 61 -27.69 14.84 -3.82
C GLU A 61 -26.54 14.78 -2.81
N ALA A 62 -25.62 13.83 -2.98
CA ALA A 62 -24.53 13.66 -2.04
C ALA A 62 -23.76 14.99 -1.94
N PRO A 63 -23.52 15.51 -0.72
CA PRO A 63 -23.01 16.86 -0.56
C PRO A 63 -21.62 17.01 -1.18
N LEU A 64 -21.37 18.15 -1.80
CA LEU A 64 -20.10 18.51 -2.39
C LEU A 64 -19.08 18.85 -1.29
N VAL A 65 -17.82 18.46 -1.52
CA VAL A 65 -16.73 18.79 -0.60
C VAL A 65 -16.26 20.23 -0.83
N HIS A 66 -16.50 21.07 0.17
CA HIS A 66 -16.04 22.45 0.17
C HIS A 66 -14.56 22.53 0.57
N ARG A 67 -14.18 21.95 1.71
CA ARG A 67 -12.81 21.96 2.22
C ARG A 67 -12.40 20.59 2.78
N ILE A 68 -11.11 20.31 2.68
CA ILE A 68 -10.43 19.18 3.32
C ILE A 68 -9.29 19.76 4.15
N ARG A 69 -9.26 19.41 5.43
CA ARG A 69 -8.19 19.75 6.37
C ARG A 69 -7.57 18.47 6.89
N PHE A 70 -6.28 18.54 7.21
CA PHE A 70 -5.58 17.45 7.85
C PHE A 70 -5.12 17.90 9.24
N GLU A 71 -5.23 17.01 10.21
CA GLU A 71 -4.69 17.18 11.56
C GLU A 71 -3.62 16.13 11.83
N GLY A 72 -2.60 16.48 12.63
CA GLY A 72 -1.50 15.58 12.96
C GLY A 72 -0.47 15.40 11.85
N VAL A 73 -0.43 16.32 10.88
CA VAL A 73 0.56 16.37 9.81
C VAL A 73 1.74 17.24 10.26
N GLU A 74 2.91 16.65 10.43
CA GLU A 74 4.09 17.35 10.99
C GLU A 74 5.27 17.33 10.02
N GLN A 75 5.56 16.17 9.41
CA GLN A 75 6.75 15.97 8.59
C GLN A 75 6.48 16.07 7.08
N LEU A 76 5.26 15.76 6.64
CA LEU A 76 4.81 16.03 5.26
C LEU A 76 4.03 17.34 5.20
N SER A 77 3.78 17.84 3.97
CA SER A 77 2.94 19.03 3.80
C SER A 77 1.52 18.64 3.43
N GLU A 78 0.54 19.32 4.03
CA GLU A 78 -0.89 19.14 3.68
C GLU A 78 -1.17 19.34 2.19
N LYS A 79 -0.43 20.25 1.54
CA LYS A 79 -0.53 20.50 0.10
C LYS A 79 -0.21 19.23 -0.69
N ARG A 80 0.81 18.48 -0.27
CA ARG A 80 1.22 17.22 -0.90
C ARG A 80 0.15 16.15 -0.70
N LEU A 81 -0.36 15.99 0.53
CA LEU A 81 -1.44 15.03 0.82
C LEU A 81 -2.68 15.31 -0.02
N ARG A 82 -3.10 16.58 -0.07
CA ARG A 82 -4.25 17.05 -0.85
C ARG A 82 -4.06 16.87 -2.36
N GLY A 83 -2.84 17.06 -2.85
CA GLY A 83 -2.49 16.85 -4.26
C GLY A 83 -2.62 15.38 -4.70
N THR A 84 -2.45 14.45 -3.78
CA THR A 84 -2.60 13.00 -4.02
C THR A 84 -4.07 12.55 -4.03
N MET A 85 -4.97 13.30 -3.39
CA MET A 85 -6.41 13.01 -3.42
C MET A 85 -7.02 13.37 -4.79
N ARG A 86 -7.92 12.51 -5.26
CA ARG A 86 -8.78 12.79 -6.42
C ARG A 86 -9.99 13.65 -6.02
N LEU A 87 -10.48 13.54 -4.79
CA LEU A 87 -11.45 14.47 -4.22
C LEU A 87 -10.85 15.88 -4.26
N ARG A 88 -11.44 16.75 -5.08
CA ARG A 88 -10.94 18.12 -5.26
C ARG A 88 -11.90 19.10 -4.58
N GLN A 89 -11.30 20.08 -3.89
CA GLN A 89 -12.03 21.24 -3.38
C GLN A 89 -12.61 22.02 -4.57
N LYS A 90 -13.82 22.55 -4.42
CA LYS A 90 -14.45 23.40 -5.44
C LYS A 90 -13.50 24.55 -5.80
N ALA A 91 -12.98 24.53 -7.03
CA ALA A 91 -12.07 25.55 -7.53
C ALA A 91 -12.87 26.82 -7.85
N TRP A 92 -12.63 27.90 -7.11
CA TRP A 92 -13.37 29.16 -7.26
C TRP A 92 -13.24 29.80 -8.66
N TRP A 93 -12.21 29.44 -9.44
CA TRP A 93 -12.00 29.90 -10.81
C TRP A 93 -12.63 29.00 -11.90
N ARG A 94 -13.33 27.91 -11.54
CA ARG A 94 -13.91 26.98 -12.52
C ARG A 94 -15.42 26.77 -12.31
N PRO A 95 -16.28 27.67 -12.81
CA PRO A 95 -17.73 27.61 -12.58
C PRO A 95 -18.43 26.40 -13.24
N PHE A 96 -17.80 25.73 -14.21
CA PHE A 96 -18.39 24.60 -14.96
C PHE A 96 -17.84 23.21 -14.59
N GLN A 97 -16.86 23.12 -13.69
CA GLN A 97 -16.32 21.83 -13.29
C GLN A 97 -17.24 21.24 -12.22
N ARG A 98 -17.98 20.18 -12.58
CA ARG A 98 -18.80 19.40 -11.63
C ARG A 98 -17.90 18.95 -10.48
N SER A 99 -18.00 19.65 -9.35
CA SER A 99 -17.30 19.29 -8.10
C SER A 99 -17.64 17.84 -7.82
N HIS A 100 -16.61 17.00 -7.73
CA HIS A 100 -16.83 15.56 -7.71
C HIS A 100 -17.59 15.16 -6.45
N PHE A 101 -18.65 14.39 -6.71
CA PHE A 101 -19.58 13.80 -5.76
C PHE A 101 -18.82 13.17 -4.59
N TYR A 102 -19.29 13.44 -3.37
CA TYR A 102 -18.94 12.66 -2.20
C TYR A 102 -19.58 11.27 -2.33
N GLY A 103 -18.84 10.32 -2.87
CA GLY A 103 -19.09 8.91 -2.60
C GLY A 103 -18.18 8.50 -1.45
N THR A 104 -18.73 7.86 -0.41
CA THR A 104 -17.93 7.26 0.68
C THR A 104 -16.76 6.45 0.11
N ASP A 105 -16.99 5.70 -0.96
CA ASP A 105 -15.97 4.91 -1.67
C ASP A 105 -14.83 5.76 -2.25
N GLN A 106 -15.12 6.98 -2.72
CA GLN A 106 -14.09 7.85 -3.30
C GLN A 106 -13.20 8.43 -2.21
N LEU A 107 -13.78 8.82 -1.07
CA LEU A 107 -13.03 9.25 0.08
C LEU A 107 -12.12 8.13 0.58
N GLU A 108 -12.64 6.91 0.75
CA GLU A 108 -11.85 5.74 1.17
C GLU A 108 -10.65 5.50 0.27
N ARG A 109 -10.85 5.51 -1.06
CA ARG A 109 -9.73 5.39 -2.02
C ARG A 109 -8.71 6.52 -1.90
N ASP A 110 -9.15 7.74 -1.58
CA ASP A 110 -8.23 8.87 -1.40
C ASP A 110 -7.45 8.77 -0.09
N LEU A 111 -8.08 8.29 0.98
CA LEU A 111 -7.42 7.98 2.24
C LEU A 111 -6.34 6.90 2.06
N GLU A 112 -6.63 5.86 1.27
CA GLU A 112 -5.64 4.84 0.90
C GLU A 112 -4.46 5.43 0.12
N ARG A 113 -4.72 6.35 -0.83
CA ARG A 113 -3.66 7.03 -1.57
C ARG A 113 -2.79 7.91 -0.66
N VAL A 114 -3.40 8.60 0.30
CA VAL A 114 -2.68 9.37 1.33
C VAL A 114 -1.77 8.45 2.14
N LEU A 115 -2.28 7.32 2.62
CA LEU A 115 -1.46 6.34 3.35
C LEU A 115 -0.35 5.75 2.47
N SER A 116 -0.60 5.48 1.19
CA SER A 116 0.42 5.02 0.25
C SER A 116 1.51 6.06 0.01
N LEU A 117 1.17 7.36 -0.03
CA LEU A 117 2.16 8.43 -0.09
C LEU A 117 3.04 8.43 1.16
N TYR A 118 2.44 8.32 2.35
CA TYR A 118 3.18 8.23 3.61
C TYR A 118 4.15 7.04 3.61
N ARG A 119 3.67 5.84 3.26
CA ARG A 119 4.53 4.64 3.14
C ARG A 119 5.67 4.85 2.15
N GLY A 120 5.38 5.43 0.98
CA GLY A 120 6.39 5.72 -0.04
C GLY A 120 7.51 6.67 0.42
N GLU A 121 7.20 7.54 1.38
CA GLU A 121 8.16 8.48 1.99
C GLU A 121 8.86 7.91 3.25
N GLY A 122 8.57 6.67 3.62
CA GLY A 122 9.18 5.97 4.75
C GLY A 122 8.36 6.01 6.05
N PHE A 123 7.14 6.53 6.04
CA PHE A 123 6.25 6.55 7.21
C PHE A 123 5.40 5.27 7.28
N VAL A 124 6.04 4.17 7.66
CA VAL A 124 5.44 2.82 7.56
C VAL A 124 4.35 2.60 8.62
N LEU A 125 4.46 3.30 9.75
CA LEU A 125 3.49 3.26 10.84
C LEU A 125 2.36 4.31 10.69
N ALA A 126 2.35 5.06 9.58
CA ALA A 126 1.33 6.06 9.34
C ALA A 126 -0.06 5.45 9.26
N ARG A 127 -1.03 6.07 9.94
CA ARG A 127 -2.42 5.63 9.95
C ARG A 127 -3.37 6.82 10.03
N ILE A 128 -4.57 6.64 9.50
CA ILE A 128 -5.67 7.60 9.66
C ILE A 128 -6.43 7.19 10.91
N GLU A 129 -6.54 8.10 11.88
CA GLU A 129 -7.22 7.84 13.16
C GLU A 129 -8.72 8.11 13.08
N GLY A 130 -9.14 8.95 12.14
CA GLY A 130 -10.55 9.20 11.87
C GLY A 130 -10.76 10.27 10.82
N VAL A 131 -12.00 10.36 10.34
CA VAL A 131 -12.48 11.45 9.50
C VAL A 131 -13.73 12.03 10.12
N ALA A 132 -13.71 13.33 10.42
CA ALA A 132 -14.88 14.07 10.84
C ALA A 132 -15.50 14.78 9.63
N VAL A 133 -16.83 14.69 9.51
CA VAL A 133 -17.61 15.33 8.45
C VAL A 133 -18.47 16.42 9.07
N ARG A 134 -18.25 17.67 8.65
CA ARG A 134 -19.03 18.83 9.09
C ARG A 134 -19.91 19.32 7.96
N HIS A 135 -21.22 19.22 8.14
CA HIS A 135 -22.19 19.78 7.19
C HIS A 135 -22.25 21.30 7.32
N LEU A 136 -21.95 22.01 6.23
CA LEU A 136 -22.11 23.47 6.12
C LEU A 136 -23.50 23.84 5.59
N SER A 137 -24.05 23.01 4.72
CA SER A 137 -25.42 23.10 4.20
C SER A 137 -25.91 21.70 3.81
N ARG A 138 -27.10 21.60 3.21
CA ARG A 138 -27.60 20.33 2.63
C ARG A 138 -26.68 19.80 1.52
N GLU A 139 -25.97 20.69 0.84
CA GLU A 139 -25.17 20.40 -0.36
C GLU A 139 -23.67 20.53 -0.13
N LEU A 140 -23.21 20.98 1.04
CA LEU A 140 -21.79 21.28 1.30
C LEU A 140 -21.31 20.65 2.60
N VAL A 141 -20.14 20.00 2.52
CA VAL A 141 -19.44 19.43 3.68
C VAL A 141 -17.97 19.87 3.72
N ASP A 142 -17.47 20.06 4.94
CA ASP A 142 -16.05 20.14 5.26
C ASP A 142 -15.60 18.78 5.82
N LEU A 143 -14.43 18.32 5.38
CA LEU A 143 -13.79 17.09 5.87
C LEU A 143 -12.55 17.44 6.70
N GLU A 144 -12.42 16.77 7.84
CA GLU A 144 -11.25 16.85 8.72
C GLU A 144 -10.68 15.44 8.89
N VAL A 145 -9.49 15.21 8.33
CA VAL A 145 -8.81 13.91 8.35
C VAL A 145 -7.72 13.95 9.41
N ARG A 146 -7.83 13.10 10.43
CA ARG A 146 -6.82 12.97 11.49
C ARG A 146 -5.81 11.90 11.11
N VAL A 147 -4.55 12.28 11.03
CA VAL A 147 -3.44 11.40 10.66
C VAL A 147 -2.50 11.27 11.84
N ARG A 148 -2.02 10.06 12.09
CA ARG A 148 -0.86 9.80 12.94
C ARG A 148 0.25 9.29 12.05
N GLU A 149 1.27 10.11 11.82
CA GLU A 149 2.37 9.80 10.86
C GLU A 149 3.31 8.71 11.38
N GLY A 150 3.64 8.77 12.67
CA GLY A 150 4.70 7.94 13.25
C GLY A 150 6.12 8.39 12.85
N PRO A 151 7.16 7.70 13.34
CA PRO A 151 8.53 8.01 12.97
C PRO A 151 8.80 7.64 11.51
N ARG A 152 9.68 8.40 10.87
CA ARG A 152 10.21 8.05 9.55
C ARG A 152 11.16 6.87 9.68
N ALA A 153 10.99 5.84 8.84
CA ALA A 153 11.88 4.70 8.81
C ALA A 153 13.18 5.03 8.06
N TYR A 154 14.31 4.53 8.57
CA TYR A 154 15.63 4.68 7.97
C TYR A 154 16.23 3.33 7.58
N LEU A 155 16.97 3.31 6.47
CA LEU A 155 17.70 2.12 6.02
C LEU A 155 18.79 1.79 7.05
N ARG A 156 18.70 0.64 7.70
CA ARG A 156 19.69 0.15 8.66
C ARG A 156 20.80 -0.63 7.97
N SER A 157 20.42 -1.49 7.04
CA SER A 157 21.33 -2.23 6.17
C SER A 157 20.72 -2.39 4.78
N VAL A 158 21.58 -2.41 3.79
CA VAL A 158 21.25 -2.74 2.40
C VAL A 158 22.24 -3.79 1.95
N SER A 159 21.75 -4.96 1.54
CA SER A 159 22.59 -6.08 1.10
C SER A 159 21.99 -6.77 -0.11
N VAL A 160 22.83 -7.48 -0.85
CA VAL A 160 22.42 -8.35 -1.95
C VAL A 160 22.67 -9.79 -1.55
N GLY A 161 21.71 -10.68 -1.82
CA GLY A 161 21.78 -12.10 -1.51
C GLY A 161 21.61 -12.94 -2.77
N ASP A 162 22.22 -14.12 -2.76
CA ASP A 162 22.20 -15.12 -3.85
C ASP A 162 22.70 -14.62 -5.23
N ALA A 163 23.36 -13.47 -5.26
CA ALA A 163 23.97 -12.94 -6.48
C ALA A 163 25.22 -13.75 -6.88
N PRO A 164 25.44 -13.96 -8.20
CA PRO A 164 26.70 -14.48 -8.71
C PRO A 164 27.89 -13.58 -8.30
N PRO A 165 29.11 -14.11 -8.15
CA PRO A 165 30.27 -13.33 -7.69
C PRO A 165 30.59 -12.10 -8.55
N GLU A 166 30.36 -12.18 -9.87
CA GLU A 166 30.58 -11.05 -10.77
C GLU A 166 29.60 -9.91 -10.49
N VAL A 167 28.32 -10.24 -10.29
CA VAL A 167 27.26 -9.29 -9.95
C VAL A 167 27.46 -8.73 -8.54
N GLU A 168 27.82 -9.59 -7.57
CA GLU A 168 28.02 -9.18 -6.17
C GLU A 168 29.15 -8.14 -6.04
N ALA A 169 30.22 -8.29 -6.81
CA ALA A 169 31.36 -7.38 -6.82
C ALA A 169 30.97 -5.94 -7.23
N GLU A 170 30.00 -5.80 -8.13
CA GLU A 170 29.57 -4.50 -8.67
C GLU A 170 28.27 -3.97 -8.02
N ALA A 171 27.47 -4.84 -7.40
CA ALA A 171 26.17 -4.54 -6.83
C ALA A 171 26.19 -3.32 -5.89
N ARG A 172 27.24 -3.19 -5.06
CA ARG A 172 27.36 -2.05 -4.13
C ARG A 172 27.45 -0.72 -4.86
N GLY A 173 28.15 -0.68 -5.99
CA GLY A 173 28.28 0.51 -6.84
C GLY A 173 26.99 0.85 -7.57
N ALA A 174 26.26 -0.18 -8.03
CA ALA A 174 24.99 -0.02 -8.75
C ALA A 174 23.84 0.51 -7.88
N LEU A 175 23.81 0.15 -6.58
CA LEU A 175 22.78 0.59 -5.65
C LEU A 175 22.99 2.04 -5.21
N GLU A 176 21.93 2.86 -5.24
CA GLU A 176 21.96 4.23 -4.68
C GLU A 176 21.54 4.25 -3.20
N ALA A 177 20.71 3.30 -2.77
CA ALA A 177 20.32 3.14 -1.38
C ALA A 177 21.55 2.87 -0.49
N ARG A 178 21.65 3.65 0.60
CA ARG A 178 22.71 3.53 1.60
C ARG A 178 22.14 3.47 3.01
N PRO A 179 22.77 2.69 3.92
CA PRO A 179 22.47 2.78 5.34
C PRO A 179 22.49 4.22 5.86
N GLY A 180 21.55 4.55 6.74
CA GLY A 180 21.33 5.88 7.30
C GLY A 180 20.42 6.79 6.46
N GLN A 181 20.14 6.46 5.20
CA GLN A 181 19.19 7.23 4.40
C GLN A 181 17.74 6.95 4.82
N PRO A 182 16.82 7.91 4.68
CA PRO A 182 15.40 7.64 4.85
C PRO A 182 14.92 6.60 3.84
N LEU A 183 14.03 5.70 4.27
CA LEU A 183 13.37 4.76 3.37
C LEU A 183 12.58 5.53 2.30
N ARG A 184 12.82 5.20 1.04
CA ARG A 184 12.06 5.69 -0.10
C ARG A 184 11.75 4.52 -1.02
N GLU A 185 10.48 4.15 -1.11
CA GLU A 185 10.06 2.98 -1.92
C GLU A 185 10.44 3.15 -3.39
N ALA A 186 10.28 4.36 -3.95
CA ALA A 186 10.65 4.66 -5.32
C ALA A 186 12.17 4.45 -5.57
N GLN A 187 13.01 4.72 -4.57
CA GLN A 187 14.45 4.48 -4.70
C GLN A 187 14.76 2.98 -4.76
N LEU A 188 14.15 2.19 -3.88
CA LEU A 188 14.37 0.74 -3.85
C LEU A 188 13.90 0.06 -5.13
N GLN A 189 12.80 0.53 -5.72
CA GLN A 189 12.33 0.06 -7.04
C GLN A 189 13.32 0.37 -8.16
N LEU A 190 13.92 1.56 -8.16
CA LEU A 190 14.95 1.91 -9.15
C LEU A 190 16.22 1.08 -8.95
N ASP A 191 16.61 0.84 -7.70
CA ASP A 191 17.75 0.02 -7.34
C ASP A 191 17.57 -1.46 -7.74
N GLU A 192 16.36 -2.01 -7.59
CA GLU A 192 15.99 -3.34 -8.09
C GLU A 192 16.20 -3.43 -9.62
N LEU A 193 15.73 -2.44 -10.38
CA LEU A 193 15.93 -2.37 -11.83
C LEU A 193 17.40 -2.21 -12.22
N ARG A 194 18.20 -1.46 -11.43
CA ARG A 194 19.65 -1.32 -11.67
C ARG A 194 20.36 -2.65 -11.48
N LEU A 195 20.04 -3.38 -10.41
CA LEU A 195 20.60 -4.71 -10.17
C LEU A 195 20.18 -5.70 -11.26
N GLN A 196 18.93 -5.66 -11.72
CA GLN A 196 18.48 -6.51 -12.81
C GLN A 196 19.29 -6.25 -14.09
N ARG A 197 19.49 -4.97 -14.45
CA ARG A 197 20.34 -4.61 -15.60
C ARG A 197 21.78 -5.06 -15.45
N LEU A 198 22.37 -4.90 -14.26
CA LEU A 198 23.71 -5.41 -13.98
C LEU A 198 23.79 -6.93 -14.20
N CYS A 199 22.76 -7.67 -13.80
CA CYS A 199 22.70 -9.10 -14.09
C CYS A 199 22.66 -9.38 -15.60
N GLU A 200 21.82 -8.65 -16.34
CA GLU A 200 21.70 -8.78 -17.80
C GLU A 200 23.03 -8.48 -18.51
N GLU A 201 23.75 -7.44 -18.10
CA GLU A 201 25.06 -7.03 -18.62
C GLU A 201 26.14 -8.10 -18.39
N GLU A 202 26.09 -8.80 -17.25
CA GLU A 202 26.96 -9.94 -16.95
C GLU A 202 26.58 -11.24 -17.70
N GLY A 203 25.48 -11.20 -18.46
CA GLY A 203 24.98 -12.31 -19.29
C GLY A 203 23.88 -13.13 -18.63
N TYR A 204 23.29 -12.67 -17.53
CA TYR A 204 22.15 -13.31 -16.86
C TYR A 204 20.84 -12.68 -17.35
N ALA A 205 20.50 -12.88 -18.62
CA ALA A 205 19.37 -12.20 -19.27
C ALA A 205 17.97 -12.56 -18.71
N LEU A 206 17.88 -13.65 -17.94
CA LEU A 206 16.64 -14.10 -17.29
C LEU A 206 16.67 -13.85 -15.78
N ALA A 207 17.58 -12.98 -15.31
CA ALA A 207 17.71 -12.69 -13.90
C ALA A 207 16.45 -12.00 -13.36
N GLU A 208 15.97 -12.50 -12.24
CA GLU A 208 14.93 -11.84 -11.46
C GLU A 208 15.56 -11.27 -10.18
N VAL A 209 15.24 -10.02 -9.87
CA VAL A 209 15.65 -9.38 -8.62
C VAL A 209 14.38 -9.07 -7.85
N THR A 210 14.36 -9.43 -6.57
CA THR A 210 13.26 -9.09 -5.65
C THR A 210 13.82 -8.48 -4.39
N GLN A 211 13.04 -7.66 -3.70
CA GLN A 211 13.43 -7.11 -2.39
C GLN A 211 12.61 -7.67 -1.24
N GLU A 212 13.29 -7.96 -0.13
CA GLU A 212 12.69 -8.26 1.16
C GLU A 212 13.01 -7.13 2.15
N GLN A 213 11.97 -6.55 2.75
CA GLN A 213 12.10 -5.51 3.76
C GLN A 213 11.74 -6.05 5.14
N ARG A 214 12.64 -5.88 6.12
CA ARG A 214 12.41 -6.27 7.52
C ARG A 214 12.37 -5.04 8.41
N PHE A 215 11.16 -4.64 8.80
CA PHE A 215 10.92 -3.47 9.65
C PHE A 215 11.23 -3.74 11.12
N ARG A 216 11.86 -2.76 11.77
CA ARG A 216 12.17 -2.72 13.21
C ARG A 216 11.97 -1.30 13.73
N ALA A 217 10.79 -1.04 14.30
CA ALA A 217 10.39 0.28 14.78
C ALA A 217 10.58 1.38 13.72
N ASP A 218 11.64 2.18 13.82
CA ASP A 218 12.03 3.30 12.95
C ASP A 218 13.16 2.94 11.98
N SER A 219 13.49 1.66 11.85
CA SER A 219 14.57 1.18 10.99
C SER A 219 14.12 0.01 10.11
N VAL A 220 14.75 -0.16 8.95
CA VAL A 220 14.44 -1.24 8.01
C VAL A 220 15.72 -1.86 7.47
N ASP A 221 15.77 -3.19 7.46
CA ASP A 221 16.78 -3.94 6.71
C ASP A 221 16.22 -4.26 5.33
N VAL A 222 16.98 -3.98 4.28
CA VAL A 222 16.60 -4.33 2.91
C VAL A 222 17.59 -5.33 2.35
N VAL A 223 17.08 -6.45 1.84
CA VAL A 223 17.85 -7.45 1.11
C VAL A 223 17.30 -7.56 -0.31
N PHE A 224 18.16 -7.36 -1.30
CA PHE A 224 17.86 -7.66 -2.70
C PHE A 224 18.28 -9.10 -2.98
N TRP A 225 17.30 -9.97 -3.22
CA TRP A 225 17.51 -11.36 -3.61
C TRP A 225 17.62 -11.46 -5.12
N VAL A 226 18.72 -12.05 -5.60
CA VAL A 226 18.99 -12.23 -7.03
C VAL A 226 18.79 -13.69 -7.40
N ALA A 227 17.85 -13.96 -8.29
CA ALA A 227 17.69 -15.23 -8.96
C ALA A 227 18.24 -15.10 -10.39
N ALA A 228 19.55 -15.22 -10.55
CA ALA A 228 20.24 -14.92 -11.81
C ALA A 228 19.86 -15.86 -12.98
N GLY A 229 19.49 -17.11 -12.68
CA GLY A 229 19.24 -18.12 -13.71
C GLY A 229 20.52 -18.50 -14.48
N PRO A 230 20.39 -19.15 -15.66
CA PRO A 230 21.54 -19.55 -16.45
C PRO A 230 22.18 -18.34 -17.16
N ARG A 231 23.51 -18.35 -17.24
CA ARG A 231 24.25 -17.39 -18.06
C ARG A 231 24.05 -17.72 -19.54
N VAL A 232 23.63 -16.74 -20.32
CA VAL A 232 23.39 -16.85 -21.75
C VAL A 232 24.36 -15.98 -22.55
N ARG A 233 24.57 -16.34 -23.81
CA ARG A 233 25.31 -15.52 -24.77
C ARG A 233 24.43 -15.28 -25.98
N VAL A 234 24.48 -14.08 -26.55
CA VAL A 234 23.78 -13.77 -27.79
C VAL A 234 24.40 -14.61 -28.91
N GLY A 235 23.56 -15.41 -29.57
CA GLY A 235 23.94 -16.20 -30.75
C GLY A 235 24.02 -15.34 -32.01
N GLN A 236 24.12 -15.98 -33.18
CA GLN A 236 24.03 -15.27 -34.46
C GLN A 236 22.69 -14.55 -34.59
N ILE A 237 22.74 -13.29 -35.03
CA ILE A 237 21.56 -12.50 -35.39
C ILE A 237 21.46 -12.53 -36.91
N ASP A 238 20.47 -13.24 -37.44
CA ASP A 238 20.12 -13.19 -38.86
C ASP A 238 19.10 -12.05 -39.07
N ILE A 239 19.37 -11.17 -40.04
CA ILE A 239 18.57 -9.98 -40.38
C ILE A 239 17.95 -10.17 -41.76
#